data_AF-A0A1A8AQ56-F1
#
_entry.id   AF-A0A1A8AQ56-F1
#
_cell.length_a   1.000
_cell.length_b   1.000
_cell.length_c   1.000
_cell.angle_alpha   90.00
_cell.angle_beta   90.00
_cell.angle_gamma   90.00
#
_symmetry.space_group_name_H-M   'P 1'
#
loop_
_entity.id
_entity.type
_entity.pdbx_description
1 polymer ?
#
loop_
_entity_poly.entity_id
_entity_poly.type
_entity_poly.pdbx_seq_one_letter_code
_entity_poly.pdbx_strand_id
1 'polypeptide(L)'
;MGLLRQSLRANKYGVLKDSLLRIYQLSEEERADHLFSLNGLGDSKPSELMENMLALLGTGDTSFLFTHLFLRQLPPVVRTALASSEYLRSKDYRALAEEADKILLASRVHGIHSMMPTIPRMPAEPCQN
;
A
#
# COMPACT_ATOMS: atom_id res chain seq x y z
N MET A 1 27.46 -34.64 13.16
CA MET A 1 27.55 -34.09 11.79
C MET A 1 27.44 -35.20 10.75
N GLY A 2 26.24 -35.73 10.48
CA GLY A 2 26.05 -36.93 9.65
C GLY A 2 24.84 -36.91 8.69
N LEU A 3 24.16 -35.77 8.55
CA LEU A 3 22.87 -35.72 7.85
C LEU A 3 22.97 -35.52 6.32
N LEU A 4 24.18 -35.44 5.75
CA LEU A 4 24.39 -35.08 4.34
C LEU A 4 24.74 -36.26 3.42
N ARG A 5 24.85 -37.50 3.93
CA ARG A 5 25.29 -38.65 3.11
C ARG A 5 24.17 -39.55 2.59
N GLN A 6 22.96 -39.53 3.16
CA GLN A 6 22.00 -40.64 2.97
C GLN A 6 20.97 -40.47 1.83
N SER A 7 20.63 -39.27 1.32
CA SER A 7 19.54 -39.12 0.33
C SER A 7 20.01 -38.83 -1.12
N LEU A 8 21.12 -39.43 -1.53
CA LEU A 8 21.69 -39.26 -2.87
C LEU A 8 20.99 -40.18 -3.87
N ARG A 9 20.08 -39.67 -4.72
CA ARG A 9 20.07 -40.00 -6.17
C ARG A 9 19.08 -39.26 -7.09
N ALA A 10 17.99 -38.64 -6.63
CA ALA A 10 17.04 -38.01 -7.57
C ALA A 10 16.71 -36.52 -7.32
N ASN A 11 16.93 -35.99 -6.12
CA ASN A 11 16.41 -34.66 -5.74
C ASN A 11 17.46 -33.72 -5.11
N LYS A 12 18.75 -33.88 -5.46
CA LYS A 12 19.85 -33.12 -4.84
C LYS A 12 19.72 -31.61 -5.04
N TYR A 13 19.40 -31.21 -6.28
CA TYR A 13 19.22 -29.81 -6.63
C TYR A 13 17.95 -29.24 -5.98
N GLY A 14 16.85 -30.02 -5.96
CA GLY A 14 15.62 -29.63 -5.28
C GLY A 14 15.84 -29.37 -3.80
N VAL A 15 16.47 -30.30 -3.09
CA VAL A 15 16.77 -30.16 -1.65
C VAL A 15 17.72 -29.00 -1.38
N LEU A 16 18.73 -28.78 -2.21
CA LEU A 16 19.65 -27.64 -2.06
C LEU A 16 18.93 -26.31 -2.32
N LYS A 17 18.09 -26.25 -3.36
CA LYS A 17 17.30 -25.07 -3.73
C LYS A 17 16.29 -24.75 -2.63
N ASP A 18 15.55 -25.74 -2.13
CA ASP A 18 14.63 -25.58 -1.00
C ASP A 18 15.36 -25.13 0.26
N SER A 19 16.54 -25.68 0.53
CA SER A 19 17.33 -25.26 1.70
C SER A 19 17.84 -23.82 1.54
N LEU A 20 18.28 -23.41 0.35
CA LEU A 20 18.67 -22.02 0.09
C LEU A 20 17.48 -21.09 0.22
N LEU A 21 16.35 -21.45 -0.41
CA LEU A 21 15.13 -20.68 -0.32
C LEU A 21 14.69 -20.54 1.15
N ARG A 22 14.74 -21.60 1.95
CA ARG A 22 14.43 -21.51 3.39
C ARG A 22 15.35 -20.58 4.18
N ILE A 23 16.63 -20.52 3.83
CA ILE A 23 17.62 -19.68 4.55
C ILE A 23 17.51 -18.20 4.12
N TYR A 24 17.17 -17.94 2.85
CA TYR A 24 17.19 -16.61 2.25
C TYR A 24 15.80 -16.00 2.00
N GLN A 25 14.72 -16.78 2.14
CA GLN A 25 13.37 -16.24 2.21
C GLN A 25 13.16 -15.62 3.58
N LEU A 26 12.52 -14.44 3.62
CA LEU A 26 12.11 -13.85 4.88
C LEU A 26 11.17 -14.82 5.61
N SER A 27 11.45 -15.06 6.89
CA SER A 27 10.54 -15.78 7.79
C SER A 27 9.20 -15.06 7.88
N GLU A 28 8.13 -15.77 8.24
CA GLU A 28 6.81 -15.15 8.45
C GLU A 28 6.86 -14.01 9.48
N GLU A 29 7.72 -14.14 10.51
CA GLU A 29 7.95 -13.10 11.51
C GLU A 29 8.62 -11.85 10.92
N GLU A 30 9.65 -12.03 10.07
CA GLU A 30 10.35 -10.92 9.43
C GLU A 30 9.44 -10.21 8.42
N ARG A 31 8.61 -10.97 7.70
CA ARG A 31 7.60 -10.42 6.79
C ARG A 31 6.57 -9.59 7.55
N ALA A 32 6.11 -10.09 8.69
CA ALA A 32 5.19 -9.35 9.55
C ALA A 32 5.85 -8.08 10.11
N ASP A 33 7.10 -8.16 10.58
CA ASP A 33 7.84 -7.01 11.11
C ASP A 33 8.07 -5.95 10.02
N HIS A 34 8.45 -6.37 8.81
CA HIS A 34 8.53 -5.49 7.63
C HIS A 34 7.19 -4.83 7.32
N LEU A 35 6.10 -5.58 7.39
CA LEU A 35 4.76 -5.08 7.14
C LEU A 35 4.35 -4.03 8.20
N PHE A 36 4.70 -4.24 9.48
CA PHE A 36 4.47 -3.27 10.56
C PHE A 36 5.40 -2.05 10.49
N SER A 37 6.62 -2.24 10.00
CA SER A 37 7.65 -1.20 9.81
C SER A 37 7.38 -0.30 8.59
N LEU A 38 6.34 -0.58 7.80
CA LEU A 38 5.88 0.36 6.79
C LEU A 38 5.37 1.62 7.49
N ASN A 39 6.12 2.71 7.39
CA ASN A 39 5.81 3.99 8.02
C ASN A 39 5.25 4.99 7.00
N GLY A 40 3.93 5.02 6.88
CA GLY A 40 3.18 5.97 6.07
C GLY A 40 3.29 5.73 4.57
N LEU A 41 2.55 6.55 3.82
CA LEU A 41 2.55 6.54 2.37
C LEU A 41 3.78 7.26 1.76
N GLY A 42 4.42 8.17 2.51
CA GLY A 42 5.58 8.93 2.04
C GLY A 42 5.33 9.65 0.71
N ASP A 43 6.19 9.37 -0.27
CA ASP A 43 6.05 9.81 -1.67
C ASP A 43 5.45 8.74 -2.60
N SER A 44 5.18 7.54 -2.09
CA SER A 44 4.64 6.44 -2.88
C SER A 44 3.13 6.59 -3.11
N LYS A 45 2.62 5.96 -4.16
CA LYS A 45 1.19 5.91 -4.44
C LYS A 45 0.50 4.83 -3.60
N PRO A 46 -0.80 4.99 -3.27
CA PRO A 46 -1.55 3.95 -2.58
C PRO A 46 -1.51 2.59 -3.29
N SER A 47 -1.51 2.59 -4.63
CA SER A 47 -1.35 1.39 -5.46
C SER A 47 0.00 0.71 -5.28
N GLU A 48 1.09 1.46 -5.29
CA GLU A 48 2.44 0.95 -5.10
C GLU A 48 2.64 0.39 -3.68
N LEU A 49 2.12 1.09 -2.67
CA LEU A 49 2.10 0.59 -1.30
C LEU A 49 1.35 -0.75 -1.20
N MET A 50 0.19 -0.87 -1.84
CA MET A 50 -0.61 -2.10 -1.81
C MET A 50 0.14 -3.26 -2.47
N GLU A 51 0.76 -3.05 -3.63
CA GLU A 51 1.54 -4.09 -4.31
C GLU A 51 2.73 -4.53 -3.44
N ASN A 52 3.41 -3.60 -2.76
CA ASN A 52 4.48 -3.93 -1.80
C ASN A 52 3.96 -4.75 -0.62
N MET A 53 2.80 -4.39 -0.06
CA MET A 53 2.16 -5.15 1.02
C MET A 53 1.74 -6.56 0.57
N LEU A 54 1.22 -6.71 -0.66
CA LEU A 54 0.85 -8.01 -1.23
C LEU A 54 2.08 -8.89 -1.51
N ALA A 55 3.17 -8.29 -2.00
CA ALA A 55 4.44 -8.99 -2.18
C ALA A 55 5.00 -9.50 -0.84
N LEU A 56 4.88 -8.70 0.23
CA LEU A 56 5.23 -9.08 1.60
C LEU A 56 4.31 -10.15 2.18
N LEU A 57 3.10 -10.35 1.67
CA LEU A 57 2.19 -11.40 2.12
C LEU A 57 2.46 -12.76 1.46
N GLY A 58 2.83 -12.78 0.17
CA GLY A 58 3.22 -14.00 -0.55
C GLY A 58 2.11 -15.03 -0.60
N THR A 59 2.28 -16.17 0.08
CA THR A 59 1.26 -17.23 0.18
C THR A 59 0.36 -17.10 1.41
N GLY A 60 0.53 -16.06 2.23
CA GLY A 60 -0.28 -15.82 3.42
C GLY A 60 -1.68 -15.30 3.10
N ASP A 61 -2.61 -15.51 4.04
CA ASP A 61 -3.99 -15.06 3.90
C ASP A 61 -4.15 -13.55 4.18
N THR A 62 -5.00 -12.90 3.39
CA THR A 62 -5.37 -11.49 3.62
C THR A 62 -6.42 -11.40 4.74
N SER A 63 -5.93 -11.13 5.96
CA SER A 63 -6.77 -10.96 7.15
C SER A 63 -7.34 -9.55 7.27
N PHE A 64 -8.28 -9.34 8.19
CA PHE A 64 -8.82 -8.00 8.48
C PHE A 64 -7.74 -7.00 8.90
N LEU A 65 -6.63 -7.49 9.49
CA LEU A 65 -5.49 -6.65 9.87
C LEU A 65 -4.75 -6.10 8.65
N PHE A 66 -4.70 -6.86 7.55
CA PHE A 66 -4.08 -6.40 6.31
C PHE A 66 -4.80 -5.15 5.78
N THR A 67 -6.13 -5.22 5.71
CA THR A 67 -6.98 -4.08 5.34
C THR A 67 -6.80 -2.91 6.30
N HIS A 68 -6.82 -3.19 7.61
CA HIS A 68 -6.66 -2.16 8.63
C HIS A 68 -5.31 -1.46 8.56
N LEU A 69 -4.25 -2.21 8.27
CA LEU A 69 -2.90 -1.69 8.15
C LEU A 69 -2.78 -0.80 6.92
N PHE A 70 -3.30 -1.23 5.77
CA PHE A 70 -3.34 -0.40 4.56
C PHE A 70 -4.07 0.93 4.83
N LEU A 71 -5.26 0.86 5.45
CA LEU A 71 -6.01 2.06 5.82
C LEU A 71 -5.25 2.95 6.81
N ARG A 72 -4.46 2.38 7.72
CA ARG A 72 -3.65 3.16 8.68
C ARG A 72 -2.54 3.95 8.00
N GLN A 73 -1.99 3.46 6.89
CA GLN A 73 -0.94 4.16 6.13
C GLN A 73 -1.47 5.36 5.32
N LEU A 74 -2.77 5.38 5.03
CA LEU A 74 -3.38 6.42 4.20
C LEU A 74 -3.70 7.70 5.00
N PRO A 75 -3.63 8.88 4.35
CA PRO A 75 -4.11 10.12 4.94
C PRO A 75 -5.60 10.05 5.34
N PRO A 76 -6.04 10.78 6.38
CA PRO A 76 -7.40 10.69 6.91
C PRO A 76 -8.48 10.98 5.86
N VAL A 77 -8.23 11.94 4.96
CA VAL A 77 -9.16 12.30 3.86
C VAL A 77 -9.43 11.12 2.93
N VAL A 78 -8.39 10.35 2.59
CA VAL A 78 -8.53 9.17 1.72
C VAL A 78 -9.26 8.05 2.45
N ARG A 79 -8.95 7.85 3.74
CA ARG A 79 -9.61 6.83 4.58
C ARG A 79 -11.11 7.04 4.69
N THR A 80 -11.57 8.28 4.90
CA THR A 80 -13.00 8.59 5.01
C THR A 80 -13.73 8.35 3.70
N ALA A 81 -13.11 8.69 2.57
CA ALA A 81 -13.70 8.46 1.25
C ALA A 81 -13.74 6.96 0.89
N LEU A 82 -12.75 6.18 1.32
CA LEU A 82 -12.72 4.73 1.13
C LEU A 82 -13.65 3.97 2.07
N ALA A 83 -14.10 4.56 3.19
CA ALA A 83 -14.97 3.88 4.15
C ALA A 83 -16.31 3.43 3.55
N SER A 84 -16.79 4.11 2.51
CA SER A 84 -18.01 3.76 1.75
C SER A 84 -17.72 2.89 0.51
N SER A 85 -16.47 2.49 0.28
CA SER A 85 -16.09 1.74 -0.92
C SER A 85 -16.54 0.27 -0.85
N GLU A 86 -17.15 -0.22 -1.93
CA GLU A 86 -17.56 -1.62 -2.05
C GLU A 86 -16.36 -2.58 -2.16
N TYR A 87 -15.20 -2.09 -2.62
CA TYR A 87 -13.97 -2.87 -2.79
C TYR A 87 -13.39 -3.39 -1.45
N LEU A 88 -13.69 -2.71 -0.34
CA LEU A 88 -13.36 -3.21 1.01
C LEU A 88 -14.15 -4.48 1.35
N ARG A 89 -15.38 -4.60 0.85
CA ARG A 89 -16.25 -5.77 1.09
C ARG A 89 -15.91 -6.93 0.16
N SER A 90 -15.58 -6.64 -1.10
CA SER A 90 -15.18 -7.66 -2.07
C SER A 90 -13.74 -8.17 -1.90
N LYS A 91 -12.93 -7.51 -1.05
CA LYS A 91 -11.50 -7.80 -0.85
C LYS A 91 -10.65 -7.64 -2.11
N ASP A 92 -11.08 -6.79 -3.04
CA ASP A 92 -10.32 -6.45 -4.24
C ASP A 92 -9.28 -5.37 -3.92
N TYR A 93 -8.16 -5.78 -3.30
CA TYR A 93 -7.14 -4.87 -2.80
C TYR A 93 -6.50 -4.00 -3.90
N ARG A 94 -6.33 -4.55 -5.11
CA ARG A 94 -5.74 -3.79 -6.24
C ARG A 94 -6.67 -2.67 -6.70
N ALA A 95 -7.95 -2.99 -6.92
CA ALA A 95 -8.97 -2.01 -7.30
C ALA A 95 -9.18 -0.96 -6.19
N LEU A 96 -9.17 -1.39 -4.92
CA LEU A 96 -9.22 -0.50 -3.77
C LEU A 96 -8.07 0.51 -3.78
N ALA A 97 -6.86 0.07 -4.10
CA ALA A 97 -5.68 0.92 -4.12
C ALA A 97 -5.67 1.89 -5.31
N GLU A 98 -6.19 1.48 -6.47
CA GLU A 98 -6.43 2.39 -7.60
C GLU A 98 -7.45 3.49 -7.26
N GLU A 99 -8.52 3.13 -6.56
CA GLU A 99 -9.51 4.12 -6.11
C GLU A 99 -8.92 5.08 -5.09
N ALA A 100 -8.09 4.57 -4.17
CA ALA A 100 -7.34 5.38 -3.22
C ALA A 100 -6.39 6.37 -3.92
N ASP A 101 -5.73 5.98 -5.02
CA ASP A 101 -4.88 6.85 -5.83
C ASP A 101 -5.69 8.01 -6.45
N LYS A 102 -6.85 7.71 -7.05
CA LYS A 102 -7.74 8.75 -7.61
C LYS A 102 -8.19 9.75 -6.55
N ILE A 103 -8.60 9.27 -5.38
CA ILE A 103 -9.05 10.11 -4.27
C ILE A 103 -7.90 10.99 -3.76
N LEU A 104 -6.69 10.43 -3.64
CA LEU A 104 -5.52 11.16 -3.19
C LEU A 104 -5.14 12.26 -4.18
N LEU A 105 -5.17 11.97 -5.49
CA LEU A 105 -4.93 12.95 -6.55
C LEU A 105 -5.99 14.06 -6.51
N ALA A 106 -7.27 13.69 -6.39
CA ALA A 106 -8.36 14.66 -6.27
C ALA A 106 -8.17 15.56 -5.04
N SER A 107 -7.88 14.97 -3.87
CA SER A 107 -7.61 15.71 -2.62
C SER A 107 -6.47 16.73 -2.77
N ARG A 108 -5.37 16.34 -3.43
CA ARG A 108 -4.23 17.25 -3.68
C ARG A 108 -4.64 18.44 -4.54
N VAL A 109 -5.45 18.25 -5.58
CA VAL A 109 -5.95 19.34 -6.44
C VAL A 109 -6.81 20.33 -5.67
N HIS A 110 -7.71 19.86 -4.80
CA HIS A 110 -8.55 20.73 -3.97
C HIS A 110 -7.74 21.51 -2.94
N GLY A 111 -6.69 20.89 -2.36
CA GLY A 111 -5.76 21.58 -1.47
C GLY A 111 -5.05 22.74 -2.16
N ILE A 112 -4.57 22.55 -3.39
CA ILE A 112 -3.84 23.60 -4.15
C ILE A 112 -4.77 24.78 -4.52
N HIS A 113 -6.04 24.52 -4.86
CA HIS A 113 -7.00 25.58 -5.16
C HIS A 113 -7.24 26.53 -3.97
N SER A 114 -7.15 26.03 -2.72
CA SER A 114 -7.31 26.85 -1.52
C SER A 114 -6.12 27.79 -1.24
N MET A 115 -5.00 27.65 -1.96
CA MET A 115 -3.77 28.42 -1.73
C MET A 115 -3.58 29.53 -2.77
N MET A 116 -4.46 29.60 -3.78
CA MET A 116 -4.55 30.76 -4.67
C MET A 116 -5.26 31.88 -3.91
N PRO A 117 -4.60 33.02 -3.59
CA PRO A 117 -5.31 34.17 -3.07
C PRO A 117 -6.31 34.58 -4.15
N THR A 118 -7.60 34.42 -3.86
CA THR A 118 -8.66 34.98 -4.69
C THR A 118 -8.43 36.49 -4.67
N ILE A 119 -7.82 37.04 -5.72
CA ILE A 119 -7.64 38.48 -5.88
C ILE A 119 -9.04 39.09 -5.78
N PRO A 120 -9.35 39.90 -4.75
CA PRO A 120 -10.65 40.55 -4.67
C PRO A 120 -10.74 41.49 -5.87
N ARG A 121 -11.59 41.15 -6.84
CA ARG A 121 -11.93 42.04 -7.94
C ARG A 121 -12.68 43.22 -7.35
N MET A 122 -11.99 44.34 -7.16
CA MET A 122 -12.62 45.58 -6.72
C MET A 122 -13.74 45.97 -7.71
N PRO A 123 -14.91 46.39 -7.20
CA PRO A 123 -15.96 46.92 -8.05
C PRO A 123 -15.47 48.23 -8.66
N ALA A 124 -15.58 48.35 -9.99
CA ALA A 124 -15.30 49.58 -10.70
C ALA A 124 -16.30 50.66 -10.23
N GLU A 125 -15.78 51.74 -9.67
CA GLU A 125 -16.58 52.92 -9.35
C GLU A 125 -17.09 53.56 -10.65
N PRO A 126 -18.39 53.90 -10.75
CA PRO A 126 -18.91 54.61 -11.91
C PRO A 126 -18.45 56.07 -11.87
N CYS A 127 -17.64 56.47 -12.85
CA CYS A 127 -17.39 57.88 -13.13
C CYS A 127 -18.73 58.55 -13.50
N GLN A 128 -19.32 59.31 -12.57
CA GLN A 128 -20.40 60.23 -12.87
C GLN A 128 -19.82 61.48 -13.54
N ASN A 129 -20.40 61.85 -14.68
CA ASN A 129 -20.17 63.09 -15.40
C ASN A 129 -21.53 63.72 -15.71
#